data_AF-A0A6D2J135-F1
#
_entry.id   AF-A0A6D2J135-F1
#
_cell.length_a   1.000
_cell.length_b   1.000
_cell.length_c   1.000
_cell.angle_alpha   90.00
_cell.angle_beta   90.00
_cell.angle_gamma   90.00
#
_symmetry.space_group_name_H-M   'P 1'
#
loop_
_entity.id
_entity.type
_entity.pdbx_description
1 polymer ?
#
loop_
_entity_poly.entity_id
_entity_poly.type
_entity_poly.pdbx_seq_one_letter_code
_entity_poly.pdbx_strand_id
1 'polypeptide(L)'
;MSETNNGVVNGATVNTNTVETRRTISPYDLTAADNPGAVISHPLLKGSNYDEWACGMKTALCSRKKFGFLDGSIPRPAEGSTDLEDWWTIQALLVSWIKMTIDSSLRSNISHRDVAKDLWDNLKKRFSVTNGPRIQQLKAELACCKQRGLAIEAYFGKLNRIWDSMAQYRPLRVCKCGKCECDLATAQEQDREAEKVHEFLFGLDDNYRTVRSTLVSRTPLQPLEEVYNIVRQEEDLKTTVRHSEEMPEVTAHA
;
A
#
# COMPACT_ATOMS: atom_id res chain seq x y z
N MET A 1 42.54 -79.99 -5.63
CA MET A 1 42.59 -79.81 -4.17
C MET A 1 42.36 -78.33 -3.91
N SER A 2 41.10 -77.95 -3.67
CA SER A 2 40.55 -77.63 -2.33
C SER A 2 41.20 -76.35 -1.77
N GLU A 3 40.50 -75.29 -1.36
CA GLU A 3 39.14 -75.14 -0.84
C GLU A 3 38.74 -73.64 -0.89
N THR A 4 37.43 -73.42 -0.89
CA THR A 4 36.71 -72.16 -0.67
C THR A 4 37.12 -71.41 0.59
N ASN A 5 37.11 -70.06 0.55
CA ASN A 5 36.68 -69.30 1.73
C ASN A 5 35.92 -68.02 1.36
N ASN A 6 34.70 -67.95 1.87
CA ASN A 6 33.77 -66.83 1.80
C ASN A 6 34.21 -65.73 2.78
N GLY A 7 34.39 -64.51 2.29
CA GLY A 7 34.55 -63.32 3.11
C GLY A 7 33.59 -62.24 2.64
N VAL A 8 32.36 -62.27 3.15
CA VAL A 8 31.39 -61.17 2.99
C VAL A 8 31.91 -60.00 3.80
N VAL A 9 32.35 -58.93 3.12
CA VAL A 9 32.58 -57.62 3.76
C VAL A 9 31.50 -56.68 3.25
N ASN A 10 30.51 -56.45 4.11
CA ASN A 10 29.46 -55.46 3.90
C ASN A 10 30.08 -54.06 3.83
N GLY A 11 30.26 -53.55 2.62
CA GLY A 11 30.52 -52.14 2.38
C GLY A 11 29.26 -51.34 2.66
N ALA A 12 29.17 -50.76 3.86
CA ALA A 12 28.12 -49.83 4.22
C ALA A 12 28.13 -48.64 3.25
N THR A 13 27.07 -48.49 2.47
CA THR A 13 26.81 -47.31 1.64
C THR A 13 26.62 -46.12 2.59
N VAL A 14 27.65 -45.27 2.69
CA VAL A 14 27.53 -43.98 3.37
C VAL A 14 26.61 -43.11 2.51
N ASN A 15 25.31 -43.12 2.83
CA ASN A 15 24.38 -42.12 2.33
C ASN A 15 24.75 -40.78 2.99
N THR A 16 25.62 -40.01 2.32
CA THR A 16 25.75 -38.58 2.60
C THR A 16 24.45 -37.92 2.16
N ASN A 17 23.50 -37.79 3.08
CA ASN A 17 22.39 -36.86 2.93
C ASN A 17 22.98 -35.45 2.89
N THR A 18 23.35 -34.98 1.69
CA THR A 18 23.61 -33.57 1.44
C THR A 18 22.29 -32.84 1.64
N VAL A 19 22.11 -32.30 2.84
CA VAL A 19 21.07 -31.31 3.10
C VAL A 19 21.37 -30.14 2.17
N GLU A 20 20.60 -30.02 1.08
CA GLU A 20 20.68 -28.87 0.19
C GLU A 20 20.38 -27.61 1.00
N THR A 21 21.45 -26.95 1.44
CA THR A 21 21.34 -25.71 2.18
C THR A 21 21.02 -24.63 1.15
N ARG A 22 19.77 -24.19 1.11
CA ARG A 22 19.31 -23.12 0.21
C ARG A 22 20.27 -21.93 0.34
N ARG A 23 20.99 -21.61 -0.74
CA ARG A 23 21.96 -20.50 -0.75
C ARG A 23 21.30 -19.22 -0.28
N THR A 24 21.74 -18.70 0.86
CA THR A 24 21.25 -17.44 1.39
C THR A 24 21.84 -16.30 0.57
N ILE A 25 21.02 -15.69 -0.29
CA ILE A 25 21.41 -14.49 -1.05
C ILE A 25 21.78 -13.39 -0.05
N SER A 26 23.05 -12.97 -0.10
CA SER A 26 23.59 -11.87 0.68
C SER A 26 23.02 -10.54 0.15
N PRO A 27 22.77 -9.55 1.02
CA PRO A 27 22.41 -8.22 0.56
C PRO A 27 23.54 -7.53 -0.23
N TYR A 28 24.77 -8.07 -0.24
CA TYR A 28 25.88 -7.59 -1.06
C TYR A 28 25.94 -8.26 -2.45
N ASP A 29 25.25 -9.38 -2.66
CA ASP A 29 25.31 -10.11 -3.92
C ASP A 29 24.68 -9.30 -5.08
N LEU A 30 25.35 -9.28 -6.23
CA LEU A 30 24.80 -8.79 -7.49
C LEU A 30 24.30 -9.94 -8.36
N THR A 31 23.25 -9.68 -9.12
CA THR A 31 22.67 -10.59 -10.10
C THR A 31 22.78 -10.00 -11.51
N ALA A 32 22.65 -10.84 -12.54
CA ALA A 32 22.66 -10.38 -13.93
C ALA A 32 21.53 -9.38 -14.26
N ALA A 33 20.49 -9.30 -13.42
CA ALA A 33 19.39 -8.35 -13.56
C ALA A 33 19.70 -6.97 -12.97
N ASP A 34 20.81 -6.81 -12.24
CA ASP A 34 21.13 -5.58 -11.51
C ASP A 34 21.81 -4.54 -12.41
N ASN A 35 21.03 -4.00 -13.35
CA ASN A 35 21.46 -2.95 -14.27
C ASN A 35 21.30 -1.55 -13.63
N PRO A 36 22.38 -0.77 -13.43
CA PRO A 36 22.30 0.59 -12.88
C PRO A 36 21.43 1.55 -13.71
N GLY A 37 21.29 1.29 -15.01
CA GLY A 37 20.49 2.11 -15.93
C GLY A 37 18.99 1.80 -15.93
N ALA A 38 18.53 0.82 -15.16
CA ALA A 38 17.13 0.41 -15.15
C ALA A 38 16.24 1.33 -14.30
N VAL A 39 15.02 1.60 -14.79
CA VAL A 39 13.92 2.14 -13.98
C VAL A 39 13.30 0.96 -13.23
N ILE A 40 13.51 0.87 -11.92
CA ILE A 40 13.09 -0.30 -11.13
C ILE A 40 11.69 -0.18 -10.50
N SER A 41 11.08 1.01 -10.55
CA SER A 41 9.76 1.27 -9.99
C SER A 41 9.04 2.41 -10.71
N HIS A 42 7.71 2.34 -10.75
CA HIS A 42 6.81 3.40 -11.19
C HIS A 42 5.78 3.70 -10.09
N PRO A 43 5.18 4.92 -10.07
CA PRO A 43 5.45 6.05 -10.97
C PRO A 43 6.83 6.69 -10.73
N LEU A 44 7.32 7.50 -11.69
CA LEU A 44 8.54 8.30 -11.48
C LEU A 44 8.26 9.42 -10.46
N LEU A 45 9.27 9.82 -9.68
CA LEU A 45 9.14 10.95 -8.77
C LEU A 45 8.97 12.25 -9.55
N LYS A 46 7.80 12.86 -9.40
CA LYS A 46 7.38 14.16 -9.99
C LYS A 46 7.21 15.25 -8.92
N GLY A 47 7.68 15.00 -7.71
CA GLY A 47 7.67 15.93 -6.59
C GLY A 47 6.42 15.83 -5.72
N SER A 48 5.23 15.89 -6.32
CA SER A 48 3.95 15.82 -5.58
C SER A 48 3.52 14.39 -5.21
N ASN A 49 4.10 13.37 -5.84
CA ASN A 49 3.75 11.95 -5.68
C ASN A 49 4.78 11.18 -4.85
N TYR A 50 5.47 11.84 -3.92
CA TYR A 50 6.58 11.24 -3.17
C TYR A 50 6.17 9.94 -2.46
N ASP A 51 5.02 9.90 -1.78
CA ASP A 51 4.63 8.72 -1.01
C ASP A 51 4.35 7.50 -1.88
N GLU A 52 3.69 7.70 -3.03
CA GLU A 52 3.44 6.65 -4.01
C GLU A 52 4.75 6.14 -4.62
N TRP A 53 5.63 7.05 -5.04
CA TRP A 53 6.97 6.72 -5.53
C TRP A 53 7.80 5.98 -4.49
N ALA A 54 7.79 6.45 -3.24
CA ALA A 54 8.54 5.87 -2.14
C ALA A 54 8.05 4.45 -1.80
N CYS A 55 6.74 4.22 -1.86
CA CYS A 55 6.15 2.89 -1.71
C CYS A 55 6.59 1.93 -2.82
N GLY A 56 6.55 2.39 -4.08
CA GLY A 56 7.02 1.62 -5.24
C GLY A 56 8.51 1.28 -5.13
N MET A 57 9.35 2.26 -4.79
CA MET A 57 10.79 2.09 -4.59
C MET A 57 11.08 1.09 -3.46
N LYS A 58 10.43 1.25 -2.30
CA LYS A 58 10.58 0.33 -1.16
C LYS A 58 10.25 -1.10 -1.58
N THR A 59 9.15 -1.31 -2.28
CA THR A 59 8.73 -2.64 -2.76
C THR A 59 9.78 -3.25 -3.69
N ALA A 60 10.27 -2.48 -4.66
CA ALA A 60 11.27 -2.92 -5.64
C ALA A 60 12.62 -3.28 -4.99
N LEU A 61 13.02 -2.57 -3.94
CA LEU A 61 14.27 -2.84 -3.21
C LEU A 61 14.11 -3.98 -2.19
N CYS A 62 12.95 -4.13 -1.56
CA CYS A 62 12.65 -5.25 -0.67
C CYS A 62 12.69 -6.59 -1.43
N SER A 63 12.13 -6.64 -2.64
CA SER A 63 12.18 -7.86 -3.46
C SER A 63 13.60 -8.29 -3.85
N ARG A 64 14.56 -7.36 -3.76
CA ARG A 64 16.00 -7.57 -4.01
C ARG A 64 16.86 -7.64 -2.76
N LYS A 65 16.24 -7.59 -1.56
CA LYS A 65 16.94 -7.52 -0.26
C LYS A 65 17.91 -6.33 -0.12
N LYS A 66 17.68 -5.23 -0.84
CA LYS A 66 18.55 -4.04 -0.80
C LYS A 66 17.97 -2.88 0.02
N PHE A 67 16.72 -2.97 0.50
CA PHE A 67 16.11 -1.88 1.25
C PHE A 67 16.85 -1.56 2.57
N GLY A 68 17.56 -2.55 3.13
CA GLY A 68 18.31 -2.39 4.37
C GLY A 68 19.42 -1.32 4.32
N PHE A 69 19.96 -1.04 3.12
CA PHE A 69 20.94 0.03 2.92
C PHE A 69 20.32 1.43 3.00
N LEU A 70 19.00 1.57 2.75
CA LEU A 70 18.28 2.85 2.79
C LEU A 70 17.70 3.13 4.18
N ASP A 71 17.10 2.12 4.81
CA ASP A 71 16.55 2.27 6.17
C ASP A 71 17.64 2.31 7.25
N GLY A 72 18.85 1.84 6.93
CA GLY A 72 20.02 1.86 7.80
C GLY A 72 20.21 0.59 8.62
N SER A 73 19.41 -0.45 8.40
CA SER A 73 19.61 -1.77 9.01
C SER A 73 20.89 -2.46 8.52
N ILE A 74 21.40 -2.09 7.34
CA ILE A 74 22.72 -2.50 6.83
C ILE A 74 23.65 -1.29 6.84
N PRO A 75 24.44 -1.10 7.91
CA PRO A 75 25.32 0.06 8.05
C PRO A 75 26.56 -0.05 7.15
N ARG A 76 27.31 1.06 7.07
CA ARG A 76 28.65 1.06 6.47
C ARG A 76 29.59 0.14 7.27
N PRO A 77 30.30 -0.81 6.63
CA PRO A 77 31.34 -1.60 7.28
C PRO A 77 32.48 -0.73 7.81
N ALA A 78 33.22 -1.26 8.80
CA ALA A 78 34.41 -0.59 9.32
C ALA A 78 35.52 -0.50 8.26
N GLU A 79 36.40 0.50 8.40
CA GLU A 79 37.59 0.64 7.55
C GLU A 79 38.44 -0.65 7.62
N GLY A 80 38.83 -1.17 6.45
CA GLY A 80 39.58 -2.42 6.32
C GLY A 80 38.74 -3.71 6.31
N SER A 81 37.41 -3.62 6.38
CA SER A 81 36.53 -4.77 6.14
C SER A 81 36.62 -5.25 4.69
N THR A 82 36.58 -6.56 4.47
CA THR A 82 36.46 -7.18 3.14
C THR A 82 35.20 -6.75 2.41
N ASP A 83 34.14 -6.40 3.15
CA ASP A 83 32.82 -6.10 2.59
C ASP A 83 32.69 -4.61 2.20
N LEU A 84 33.72 -3.79 2.46
CA LEU A 84 33.66 -2.35 2.21
C LEU A 84 33.58 -2.02 0.71
N GLU A 85 34.30 -2.75 -0.13
CA GLU A 85 34.27 -2.58 -1.59
C GLU A 85 32.91 -3.01 -2.17
N ASP A 86 32.38 -4.14 -1.70
CA ASP A 86 31.04 -4.61 -2.05
C ASP A 86 29.97 -3.61 -1.60
N TRP A 87 30.13 -3.04 -0.40
CA TRP A 87 29.25 -1.99 0.11
C TRP A 87 29.22 -0.78 -0.83
N TRP A 88 30.38 -0.28 -1.27
CA TRP A 88 30.45 0.83 -2.22
C TRP A 88 29.85 0.49 -3.58
N THR A 89 30.04 -0.73 -4.05
CA THR A 89 29.43 -1.24 -5.28
C THR A 89 27.90 -1.20 -5.18
N ILE A 90 27.33 -1.65 -4.07
CA ILE A 90 25.88 -1.58 -3.83
C ILE A 90 25.40 -0.15 -3.68
N GLN A 91 26.16 0.74 -3.04
CA GLN A 91 25.78 2.15 -2.94
C GLN A 91 25.69 2.81 -4.31
N ALA A 92 26.67 2.60 -5.20
CA ALA A 92 26.65 3.13 -6.55
C ALA A 92 25.44 2.62 -7.36
N LEU A 93 25.11 1.33 -7.24
CA LEU A 93 23.92 0.74 -7.85
C LEU A 93 22.63 1.38 -7.35
N LEU A 94 22.48 1.50 -6.03
CA LEU A 94 21.28 2.06 -5.40
C LEU A 94 21.09 3.54 -5.73
N VAL A 95 22.16 4.33 -5.69
CA VAL A 95 22.12 5.74 -6.12
C VAL A 95 21.69 5.84 -7.58
N SER A 96 22.16 4.94 -8.44
CA SER A 96 21.79 4.92 -9.87
C SER A 96 20.31 4.60 -10.07
N TRP A 97 19.79 3.57 -9.38
CA TRP A 97 18.36 3.23 -9.43
C TRP A 97 17.46 4.34 -8.89
N ILE A 98 17.82 4.95 -7.75
CA ILE A 98 17.06 6.08 -7.21
C ILE A 98 17.03 7.20 -8.25
N LYS A 99 18.19 7.60 -8.80
CA LYS A 99 18.26 8.64 -9.83
C LYS A 99 17.43 8.30 -11.06
N MET A 100 17.44 7.04 -11.51
CA MET A 100 16.73 6.63 -12.72
C MET A 100 15.20 6.68 -12.58
N THR A 101 14.70 6.51 -11.35
CA THR A 101 13.26 6.62 -11.04
C THR A 101 12.77 8.04 -10.76
N ILE A 102 13.63 9.05 -10.89
CA ILE A 102 13.26 10.47 -10.75
C ILE A 102 12.99 11.06 -12.14
N ASP A 103 11.91 11.82 -12.28
CA ASP A 103 11.60 12.54 -13.51
C ASP A 103 12.76 13.47 -13.92
N SER A 104 13.07 13.53 -15.22
CA SER A 104 14.23 14.27 -15.73
C SER A 104 14.20 15.76 -15.37
N SER A 105 13.00 16.35 -15.26
CA SER A 105 12.81 17.75 -14.86
C SER A 105 13.24 18.05 -13.42
N LEU A 106 13.16 17.05 -12.53
CA LEU A 106 13.55 17.17 -11.13
C LEU A 106 14.99 16.72 -10.89
N ARG A 107 15.48 15.76 -11.68
CA ARG A 107 16.79 15.13 -11.52
C ARG A 107 17.94 16.14 -11.52
N SER A 108 17.86 17.20 -12.33
CA SER A 108 18.85 18.27 -12.40
C SER A 108 18.96 19.10 -11.12
N ASN A 109 17.90 19.15 -10.31
CA ASN A 109 17.81 19.95 -9.10
C ASN A 109 18.17 19.16 -7.83
N ILE A 110 18.57 17.90 -7.95
CA ILE A 110 18.91 17.03 -6.83
C ILE A 110 20.44 16.93 -6.72
N SER A 111 20.98 17.37 -5.59
CA SER A 111 22.40 17.25 -5.31
C SER A 111 22.83 15.77 -5.28
N HIS A 112 23.99 15.49 -5.88
CA HIS A 112 24.55 14.14 -5.81
C HIS A 112 24.89 13.75 -4.37
N ARG A 113 24.56 12.50 -4.04
CA ARG A 113 25.06 11.78 -2.86
C ARG A 113 25.64 10.45 -3.32
N ASP A 114 26.71 10.01 -2.68
CA ASP A 114 27.32 8.70 -2.95
C ASP A 114 26.69 7.59 -2.12
N VAL A 115 26.14 7.95 -0.94
CA VAL A 115 25.42 7.02 -0.07
C VAL A 115 23.93 7.08 -0.39
N ALA A 116 23.33 5.93 -0.71
CA ALA A 116 21.92 5.83 -1.10
C ALA A 116 20.97 6.29 0.00
N LYS A 117 21.31 6.02 1.27
CA LYS A 117 20.56 6.51 2.43
C LYS A 117 20.48 8.04 2.47
N ASP A 118 21.60 8.72 2.26
CA ASP A 118 21.64 10.18 2.27
C ASP A 118 20.82 10.77 1.12
N LEU A 119 20.86 10.13 -0.05
CA LEU A 119 19.99 10.52 -1.18
C LEU A 119 18.52 10.33 -0.83
N TRP A 120 18.17 9.15 -0.32
CA TRP A 120 16.82 8.80 0.09
C TRP A 120 16.26 9.77 1.14
N ASP A 121 17.03 10.06 2.18
CA ASP A 121 16.64 10.96 3.26
C ASP A 121 16.56 12.43 2.78
N ASN A 122 17.41 12.83 1.82
CA ASN A 122 17.31 14.14 1.16
C ASN A 122 16.03 14.27 0.33
N LEU A 123 15.70 13.26 -0.49
CA LEU A 123 14.47 13.23 -1.28
C LEU A 123 13.25 13.22 -0.37
N LYS A 124 13.29 12.45 0.72
CA LYS A 124 12.25 12.47 1.76
C LYS A 124 12.07 13.87 2.30
N LYS A 125 13.11 14.50 2.84
CA LYS A 125 13.02 15.84 3.43
C LYS A 125 12.49 16.89 2.44
N ARG A 126 12.82 16.77 1.15
CA ARG A 126 12.47 17.75 0.12
C ARG A 126 11.07 17.54 -0.48
N PHE A 127 10.69 16.28 -0.71
CA PHE A 127 9.50 15.92 -1.50
C PHE A 127 8.44 15.18 -0.70
N SER A 128 8.74 14.70 0.52
CA SER A 128 7.67 14.35 1.44
C SER A 128 6.93 15.64 1.72
N VAL A 129 5.79 15.83 1.03
CA VAL A 129 4.84 16.87 1.36
C VAL A 129 4.60 16.70 2.84
N THR A 130 4.87 17.72 3.66
CA THR A 130 4.36 17.74 5.03
C THR A 130 2.88 17.47 4.85
N ASN A 131 2.34 16.33 5.30
CA ASN A 131 1.05 15.80 4.83
C ASN A 131 -0.09 16.84 4.79
N GLY A 132 0.01 17.93 5.56
CA GLY A 132 -0.69 19.22 5.43
C GLY A 132 -1.40 19.51 4.11
N PRO A 133 -0.75 20.03 3.04
CA PRO A 133 -1.45 20.45 1.82
C PRO A 133 -2.22 19.31 1.14
N ARG A 134 -1.67 18.09 1.10
CA ARG A 134 -2.37 16.93 0.52
C ARG A 134 -3.57 16.50 1.37
N ILE A 135 -3.44 16.50 2.69
CA ILE A 135 -4.55 16.28 3.63
C ILE A 135 -5.61 17.37 3.44
N GLN A 136 -5.22 18.64 3.29
CA GLN A 136 -6.16 19.74 3.04
C GLN A 136 -6.91 19.55 1.73
N GLN A 137 -6.21 19.16 0.66
CA GLN A 137 -6.83 18.85 -0.62
C GLN A 137 -7.80 17.68 -0.50
N LEU A 138 -7.39 16.56 0.09
CA LEU A 138 -8.25 15.39 0.30
C LEU A 138 -9.47 15.73 1.17
N LYS A 139 -9.33 16.58 2.19
CA LYS A 139 -10.45 17.06 3.00
C LYS A 139 -11.42 17.92 2.20
N ALA A 140 -10.91 18.77 1.32
CA ALA A 140 -11.75 19.57 0.44
C ALA A 140 -12.47 18.70 -0.60
N GLU A 141 -11.79 17.70 -1.18
CA GLU A 141 -12.39 16.69 -2.07
C GLU A 141 -13.49 15.92 -1.36
N LEU A 142 -13.26 15.47 -0.12
CA LEU A 142 -14.23 14.76 0.71
C LEU A 142 -15.47 15.62 1.02
N ALA A 143 -15.27 16.86 1.47
CA ALA A 143 -16.35 17.79 1.79
C ALA A 143 -17.22 18.12 0.56
N CYS A 144 -16.62 18.15 -0.64
CA CYS A 144 -17.32 18.38 -1.90
C CYS A 144 -17.90 17.11 -2.54
N CYS A 145 -17.59 15.92 -2.02
CA CYS A 145 -18.01 14.64 -2.59
C CYS A 145 -19.50 14.40 -2.33
N LYS A 146 -20.31 14.50 -3.39
CA LYS A 146 -21.77 14.35 -3.38
C LYS A 146 -22.20 13.36 -4.45
N GLN A 147 -23.33 12.66 -4.23
CA GLN A 147 -23.88 11.68 -5.15
C GLN A 147 -24.20 12.29 -6.52
N ARG A 148 -24.96 13.39 -6.57
CA ARG A 148 -25.24 14.17 -7.80
C ARG A 148 -25.76 13.31 -8.96
N GLY A 149 -26.71 12.42 -8.69
CA GLY A 149 -27.35 11.54 -9.65
C GLY A 149 -26.53 10.30 -10.04
N LEU A 150 -25.35 10.09 -9.45
CA LEU A 150 -24.58 8.86 -9.66
C LEU A 150 -25.27 7.67 -8.99
N ALA A 151 -25.08 6.48 -9.57
CA ALA A 151 -25.41 5.23 -8.91
C ALA A 151 -24.70 5.13 -7.54
N ILE A 152 -25.36 4.55 -6.53
CA ILE A 152 -24.81 4.45 -5.16
C ILE A 152 -23.43 3.78 -5.15
N GLU A 153 -23.25 2.73 -5.95
CA GLU A 153 -21.95 2.06 -6.09
C GLU A 153 -20.84 2.98 -6.61
N ALA A 154 -21.13 3.78 -7.65
CA ALA A 154 -20.16 4.70 -8.23
C ALA A 154 -19.82 5.86 -7.26
N TYR A 155 -20.82 6.34 -6.51
CA TYR A 155 -20.62 7.35 -5.47
C TYR A 155 -19.77 6.80 -4.32
N PHE A 156 -20.11 5.62 -3.80
CA PHE A 156 -19.36 4.95 -2.73
C PHE A 156 -17.92 4.66 -3.15
N GLY A 157 -17.70 4.22 -4.39
CA GLY A 157 -16.35 4.02 -4.95
C GLY A 157 -15.50 5.30 -4.98
N LYS A 158 -16.10 6.49 -5.18
CA LYS A 158 -15.37 7.76 -5.08
C LYS A 158 -14.96 8.07 -3.65
N LEU A 159 -15.86 7.86 -2.69
CA LEU A 159 -15.56 8.04 -1.27
C LEU A 159 -14.44 7.12 -0.80
N ASN A 160 -14.51 5.82 -1.12
CA ASN A 160 -13.47 4.85 -0.76
C ASN A 160 -12.08 5.29 -1.25
N ARG A 161 -11.96 5.75 -2.49
CA ARG A 161 -10.68 6.25 -3.01
C ARG A 161 -10.13 7.44 -2.20
N ILE A 162 -10.99 8.34 -1.76
CA ILE A 162 -10.59 9.48 -0.92
C ILE A 162 -10.20 9.01 0.48
N TRP A 163 -10.98 8.12 1.11
CA TRP A 163 -10.69 7.57 2.43
C TRP A 163 -9.40 6.75 2.47
N ASP A 164 -9.16 5.92 1.46
CA ASP A 164 -7.94 5.13 1.31
C ASP A 164 -6.72 6.04 1.14
N SER A 165 -6.86 7.08 0.31
CA SER A 165 -5.82 8.11 0.16
C SER A 165 -5.57 8.80 1.49
N MET A 166 -6.61 9.22 2.23
CA MET A 166 -6.48 9.86 3.55
C MET A 166 -5.80 8.95 4.58
N ALA A 167 -6.06 7.64 4.53
CA ALA A 167 -5.46 6.64 5.42
C ALA A 167 -3.92 6.64 5.34
N GLN A 168 -3.38 6.81 4.13
CA GLN A 168 -1.94 6.83 3.89
C GLN A 168 -1.26 7.99 4.61
N TYR A 169 -1.92 9.15 4.67
CA TYR A 169 -1.37 10.36 5.29
C TYR A 169 -1.70 10.50 6.78
N ARG A 170 -2.71 9.77 7.28
CA ARG A 170 -3.15 9.78 8.68
C ARG A 170 -3.33 8.34 9.21
N PRO A 171 -2.23 7.59 9.40
CA PRO A 171 -2.31 6.26 9.97
C PRO A 171 -2.82 6.30 11.42
N LEU A 172 -3.48 5.23 11.85
CA LEU A 172 -3.89 5.06 13.25
C LEU A 172 -2.68 5.14 14.19
N ARG A 173 -2.91 5.65 15.40
CA ARG A 173 -1.84 5.75 16.39
C ARG A 173 -1.78 4.43 17.16
N VAL A 174 -0.61 3.81 17.17
CA VAL A 174 -0.37 2.58 17.94
C VAL A 174 0.49 2.91 19.16
N CYS A 175 0.09 2.44 20.35
CA CYS A 175 0.96 2.57 21.52
C CYS A 175 2.22 1.74 21.30
N LYS A 176 3.39 2.39 21.41
CA LYS A 176 4.69 1.70 21.35
C LYS A 176 5.17 1.22 22.72
N CYS A 177 4.37 1.45 23.76
CA CYS A 177 4.72 1.19 25.15
C CYS A 177 4.76 -0.30 25.51
N GLY A 178 4.12 -1.18 24.73
CA GLY A 178 4.05 -2.63 24.97
C GLY A 178 3.30 -3.04 26.25
N LYS A 179 2.70 -2.07 26.96
CA LYS A 179 2.07 -2.23 28.27
C LYS A 179 0.68 -1.59 28.35
N CYS A 180 0.14 -1.07 27.25
CA CYS A 180 -1.22 -0.53 27.28
C CYS A 180 -2.22 -1.68 27.20
N GLU A 181 -3.13 -1.73 28.15
CA GLU A 181 -4.39 -2.49 28.07
C GLU A 181 -5.51 -1.61 27.50
N CYS A 182 -5.18 -0.41 27.02
CA CYS A 182 -6.14 0.50 26.42
C CYS A 182 -6.46 0.07 24.99
N ASP A 183 -7.74 -0.13 24.68
CA ASP A 183 -8.26 -0.42 23.33
C ASP A 183 -8.26 0.82 22.42
N LEU A 184 -7.25 1.70 22.55
CA LEU A 184 -7.19 2.98 21.84
C LEU A 184 -7.20 2.77 20.32
N ALA A 185 -6.49 1.78 19.80
CA ALA A 185 -6.47 1.50 18.37
C ALA A 185 -7.87 1.09 17.85
N THR A 186 -8.57 0.25 18.61
CA THR A 186 -9.94 -0.18 18.30
C THR A 186 -10.91 0.99 18.35
N ALA A 187 -10.82 1.83 19.39
CA ALA A 187 -11.66 3.03 19.52
C ALA A 187 -11.41 4.01 18.36
N GLN A 188 -10.16 4.22 17.96
CA GLN A 188 -9.84 5.07 16.81
C GLN A 188 -10.39 4.53 15.49
N GLU A 189 -10.40 3.22 15.29
CA GLU A 189 -10.99 2.61 14.10
C GLU A 189 -12.51 2.76 14.11
N GLN A 190 -13.16 2.57 15.27
CA GLN A 190 -14.60 2.79 15.43
C GLN A 190 -15.00 4.24 15.14
N ASP A 191 -14.25 5.22 15.68
CA ASP A 191 -14.49 6.64 15.42
C ASP A 191 -14.37 6.94 13.91
N ARG A 192 -13.36 6.35 13.25
CA ARG A 192 -13.13 6.53 11.82
C ARG A 192 -14.22 5.91 10.96
N GLU A 193 -14.68 4.71 11.30
CA GLU A 193 -15.80 4.07 10.62
C GLU A 193 -17.09 4.88 10.81
N ALA A 194 -17.32 5.43 12.00
CA ALA A 194 -18.46 6.32 12.24
C ALA A 194 -18.39 7.60 11.40
N GLU A 195 -17.21 8.23 11.28
CA GLU A 195 -17.01 9.38 10.38
C GLU A 195 -17.35 9.03 8.93
N LYS A 196 -16.89 7.88 8.41
CA LYS A 196 -17.20 7.43 7.04
C LYS A 196 -18.70 7.27 6.80
N VAL A 197 -19.43 6.70 7.77
CA VAL A 197 -20.89 6.57 7.70
C VAL A 197 -21.55 7.93 7.56
N HIS A 198 -21.15 8.90 8.40
CA HIS A 198 -21.70 10.26 8.32
C HIS A 198 -21.37 10.94 6.99
N GLU A 199 -20.15 10.81 6.50
CA GLU A 199 -19.71 11.39 5.23
C GLU A 199 -20.46 10.79 4.03
N PHE A 200 -20.67 9.46 4.02
CA PHE A 200 -21.48 8.78 3.02
C PHE A 200 -22.92 9.29 3.03
N LEU A 201 -23.57 9.25 4.20
CA LEU A 201 -24.97 9.67 4.34
C LEU A 201 -25.16 11.17 4.02
N PHE A 202 -24.21 12.02 4.41
CA PHE A 202 -24.28 13.47 4.16
C PHE A 202 -24.20 13.85 2.68
N GLY A 203 -23.56 13.03 1.85
CA GLY A 203 -23.45 13.30 0.42
C GLY A 203 -24.50 12.64 -0.47
N LEU A 204 -25.39 11.82 0.09
CA LEU A 204 -26.55 11.28 -0.63
C LEU A 204 -27.49 12.39 -1.11
N ASP A 205 -28.09 12.16 -2.28
CA ASP A 205 -29.08 13.05 -2.86
C ASP A 205 -30.40 13.05 -2.07
N ASP A 206 -31.21 14.08 -2.29
CA ASP A 206 -32.42 14.33 -1.50
C ASP A 206 -33.52 13.26 -1.65
N ASN A 207 -33.50 12.49 -2.73
CA ASN A 207 -34.38 11.33 -2.91
C ASN A 207 -34.10 10.20 -1.90
N TYR A 208 -32.95 10.21 -1.22
CA TYR A 208 -32.61 9.29 -0.12
C TYR A 208 -32.82 9.90 1.27
N ARG A 209 -33.49 11.06 1.38
CA ARG A 209 -33.71 11.78 2.65
C ARG A 209 -34.31 10.91 3.75
N THR A 210 -35.32 10.11 3.44
CA THR A 210 -36.03 9.26 4.42
C THR A 210 -35.10 8.20 4.98
N VAL A 211 -34.46 7.40 4.11
CA VAL A 211 -33.51 6.35 4.53
C VAL A 211 -32.33 6.96 5.31
N ARG A 212 -31.82 8.12 4.87
CA ARG A 212 -30.78 8.87 5.58
C ARG A 212 -31.20 9.24 6.99
N SER A 213 -32.39 9.82 7.16
CA SER A 213 -32.90 10.23 8.48
C SER A 213 -33.02 9.05 9.45
N THR A 214 -33.51 7.91 8.94
CA THR A 214 -33.64 6.68 9.73
C THR A 214 -32.28 6.15 10.16
N LEU A 215 -31.30 6.10 9.25
CA LEU A 215 -29.97 5.57 9.52
C LEU A 215 -29.17 6.44 10.49
N VAL A 216 -29.21 7.77 10.34
CA VAL A 216 -28.51 8.70 11.25
C VAL A 216 -29.07 8.67 12.67
N SER A 217 -30.36 8.34 12.84
CA SER A 217 -31.02 8.32 14.16
C SER A 217 -30.78 7.04 14.97
N ARG A 218 -30.06 6.05 14.42
CA ARG A 218 -29.76 4.78 15.11
C ARG A 218 -28.65 4.97 16.14
N THR A 219 -28.80 4.34 17.30
CA THR A 219 -27.78 4.30 18.36
C THR A 219 -27.70 2.88 18.91
N PRO A 220 -26.56 2.17 18.76
CA PRO A 220 -25.31 2.61 18.13
C PRO A 220 -25.43 2.78 16.61
N LEU A 221 -24.52 3.56 16.03
CA LEU A 221 -24.42 3.71 14.58
C LEU A 221 -24.00 2.37 13.95
N GLN A 222 -24.63 2.00 12.85
CA GLN A 222 -24.33 0.74 12.18
C GLN A 222 -23.01 0.79 11.41
N PRO A 223 -22.36 -0.36 11.18
CA PRO A 223 -21.18 -0.45 10.33
C PRO A 223 -21.44 0.09 8.92
N LEU A 224 -20.39 0.66 8.30
CA LEU A 224 -20.47 1.27 6.97
C LEU A 224 -21.03 0.32 5.89
N GLU A 225 -20.62 -0.94 5.92
CA GLU A 225 -21.09 -1.98 4.99
C GLU A 225 -22.61 -2.20 5.10
N GLU A 226 -23.16 -2.28 6.31
CA GLU A 226 -24.61 -2.43 6.51
C GLU A 226 -25.37 -1.20 6.00
N VAL A 227 -24.86 -0.01 6.29
CA VAL A 227 -25.43 1.26 5.84
C VAL A 227 -25.42 1.33 4.30
N TYR A 228 -24.30 0.95 3.67
CA TYR A 228 -24.18 0.88 2.22
C TYR A 228 -25.22 -0.07 1.61
N ASN A 229 -25.34 -1.28 2.15
CA ASN A 229 -26.28 -2.29 1.66
C ASN A 229 -27.74 -1.82 1.74
N ILE A 230 -28.14 -1.17 2.84
CA ILE A 230 -29.49 -0.61 3.00
C ILE A 230 -29.77 0.47 1.94
N VAL A 231 -28.83 1.38 1.72
CA VAL A 231 -28.98 2.46 0.73
C VAL A 231 -29.00 1.91 -0.69
N ARG A 232 -28.21 0.86 -0.98
CA ARG A 232 -28.22 0.19 -2.29
C ARG A 232 -29.54 -0.52 -2.55
N GLN A 233 -30.09 -1.21 -1.56
CA GLN A 233 -31.42 -1.82 -1.66
C GLN A 233 -32.51 -0.77 -1.93
N GLU A 234 -32.44 0.39 -1.27
CA GLU A 234 -33.35 1.52 -1.51
C GLU A 234 -33.24 2.06 -2.96
N GLU A 235 -32.04 2.09 -3.55
CA GLU A 235 -31.85 2.46 -4.97
C GLU A 235 -32.53 1.47 -5.92
N ASP A 236 -32.39 0.17 -5.66
CA ASP A 236 -33.00 -0.89 -6.50
C ASP A 236 -34.54 -0.84 -6.43
N LEU A 237 -35.10 -0.58 -5.24
CA LEU A 237 -36.54 -0.42 -5.04
C LEU A 237 -37.07 0.80 -5.81
N LYS A 238 -36.40 1.96 -5.71
CA LYS A 238 -36.80 3.17 -6.47
C LYS A 238 -36.72 2.95 -7.98
N THR A 239 -35.73 2.21 -8.46
CA THR A 239 -35.57 1.89 -9.89
C THR A 239 -36.72 1.03 -10.39
N THR A 240 -37.15 0.04 -9.58
CA THR A 240 -38.28 -0.84 -9.88
C THR A 240 -39.60 -0.05 -9.96
N VAL A 241 -39.86 0.83 -8.99
CA VAL A 241 -41.08 1.66 -8.96
C VAL A 241 -41.15 2.56 -10.19
N ARG A 242 -40.05 3.24 -10.55
CA ARG A 242 -40.00 4.08 -11.77
C ARG A 242 -40.32 3.29 -13.04
N HIS A 243 -39.79 2.08 -13.17
CA HIS A 243 -40.08 1.23 -14.33
C HIS A 243 -41.56 0.79 -14.38
N SER A 244 -42.21 0.61 -13.23
CA SER A 244 -43.65 0.28 -13.18
C SER A 244 -44.56 1.47 -13.52
N GLU A 245 -44.15 2.70 -13.22
CA GLU A 245 -44.91 3.92 -13.52
C GLU A 245 -44.82 4.34 -15.00
N GLU A 246 -43.73 3.97 -15.70
CA GLU A 246 -43.52 4.27 -17.12
C GLU A 246 -44.25 3.31 -18.10
N MET A 247 -44.84 2.22 -17.59
CA MET A 247 -45.68 1.30 -18.39
C MET A 247 -47.19 1.55 -18.09
N PRO A 248 -47.87 2.49 -18.79
CA PRO A 248 -49.30 2.62 -18.64
C PRO A 248 -50.02 1.39 -19.21
N GLU A 249 -51.04 0.95 -18.49
CA GLU A 249 -51.92 -0.18 -18.79
C GLU A 249 -52.42 -0.08 -20.25
N VAL A 250 -51.97 -1.01 -21.10
CA VAL A 250 -52.53 -1.16 -22.45
C VAL A 250 -53.93 -1.74 -22.27
N THR A 251 -54.92 -0.86 -22.13
CA THR A 251 -56.34 -1.24 -22.13
C THR A 251 -56.67 -1.84 -23.49
N ALA A 252 -56.79 -3.16 -23.53
CA ALA A 252 -57.38 -3.89 -24.63
C ALA A 252 -58.87 -3.53 -24.71
N HIS A 253 -59.25 -2.69 -25.67
CA HIS A 253 -60.64 -2.56 -26.08
C HIS A 253 -60.97 -3.64 -27.10
N ALA A 254 -61.99 -4.41 -26.75
CA ALA A 254 -62.61 -5.48 -27.52
C ALA A 254 -63.26 -5.01 -28.83
#